data_AF-Q8W3Q7-F1
#
_entry.id   AF-Q8W3Q7-F1
#
_cell.length_a   1.000
_cell.length_b   1.000
_cell.length_c   1.000
_cell.angle_alpha   90.00
_cell.angle_beta   90.00
_cell.angle_gamma   90.00
#
_symmetry.space_group_name_H-M   'P 1'
#
loop_
_entity.id
_entity.type
_entity.pdbx_description
1 polymer ?
#
loop_
_entity_poly.entity_id
_entity_poly.type
_entity_poly.pdbx_seq_one_letter_code
_entity_poly.pdbx_strand_id
1 'polypeptide(L)'
;RMDVKTAFLNGILEEEVYMTQPEGFVDTSNPKRVCKLKKSIYGLKQASRSWNHRFDHVIKQYSFTRSVEEPCLYMKFSGSKVAFLVLYVDDM
;
A
#
# COMPACT_ATOMS: atom_id res chain seq x y z
N ARG A 1 18.27 1.13 -1.56
CA ARG A 1 17.21 1.71 -0.72
C ARG A 1 16.51 2.79 -1.51
N MET A 2 15.24 2.59 -1.79
CA MET A 2 14.32 3.47 -2.50
C MET A 2 13.09 3.63 -1.63
N ASP A 3 12.69 4.88 -1.40
CA ASP A 3 11.45 5.21 -0.68
C ASP A 3 10.29 5.30 -1.67
N VAL A 4 9.21 4.56 -1.41
CA VAL A 4 8.01 4.62 -2.25
C VAL A 4 7.17 5.81 -1.81
N LYS A 5 7.27 6.90 -2.58
CA LYS A 5 6.44 8.08 -2.36
C LYS A 5 4.96 7.71 -2.31
N THR A 6 4.30 8.10 -1.22
CA THR A 6 2.86 7.88 -1.00
C THR A 6 2.45 6.40 -1.05
N ALA A 7 3.32 5.49 -0.58
CA ALA A 7 3.08 4.04 -0.56
C ALA A 7 1.65 3.65 -0.17
N PHE A 8 1.14 4.18 0.95
CA PHE A 8 -0.20 3.84 1.43
C PHE A 8 -1.33 4.29 0.49
N LEU A 9 -1.18 5.41 -0.23
CA LEU A 9 -2.18 5.86 -1.21
C LEU A 9 -2.33 4.89 -2.40
N ASN A 10 -1.32 4.06 -2.65
CA ASN A 10 -1.40 3.01 -3.65
C ASN A 10 -2.19 1.79 -3.15
N GLY A 11 -2.35 1.63 -1.83
CA GLY A 11 -3.15 0.57 -1.23
C GLY A 11 -4.63 0.67 -1.61
N ILE A 12 -5.19 -0.48 -1.99
CA ILE A 12 -6.64 -0.61 -2.25
C ILE A 12 -7.34 -0.95 -0.93
N LEU A 13 -8.39 -0.21 -0.61
CA LEU A 13 -9.27 -0.53 0.52
C LEU A 13 -10.31 -1.54 0.05
N GLU A 14 -10.36 -2.69 0.73
CA GLU A 14 -11.39 -3.71 0.49
C GLU A 14 -12.66 -3.39 1.28
N GLU A 15 -12.52 -2.74 2.45
CA GLU A 15 -13.64 -2.31 3.26
C GLU A 15 -14.06 -0.85 2.98
N GLU A 16 -15.31 -0.53 3.30
CA GLU A 16 -15.75 0.86 3.32
C GLU A 16 -15.27 1.56 4.58
N VAL A 17 -14.38 2.53 4.42
CA VAL A 17 -13.87 3.35 5.51
C VAL A 17 -14.38 4.78 5.35
N TYR A 18 -14.88 5.32 6.45
CA TYR A 18 -15.30 6.71 6.55
C TYR A 18 -14.44 7.42 7.60
N MET A 19 -14.16 8.71 7.37
CA MET A 19 -13.51 9.57 8.35
C MET A 19 -14.35 10.83 8.58
N THR A 20 -14.18 11.44 9.75
CA THR A 20 -14.70 12.79 10.00
C THR A 20 -14.13 13.78 9.00
N GLN A 21 -14.86 14.87 8.72
CA GLN A 21 -14.36 15.94 7.88
C GLN A 21 -13.04 16.47 8.45
N PRO A 22 -11.98 16.57 7.63
CA PRO A 22 -10.70 17.07 8.10
C PRO A 22 -10.79 18.56 8.40
N GLU A 23 -9.92 19.02 9.29
CA GLU A 23 -9.79 20.44 9.59
C GLU A 23 -9.51 21.24 8.31
N GLY A 24 -10.17 22.40 8.16
CA GLY A 24 -10.11 23.23 6.95
C GLY A 24 -11.03 22.80 5.80
N PHE A 25 -11.71 21.63 5.89
CA PHE A 25 -12.64 21.14 4.86
C PHE A 25 -14.06 20.86 5.39
N VAL A 26 -14.37 21.33 6.59
CA VAL A 26 -15.70 21.15 7.20
C VAL A 26 -16.73 21.98 6.43
N ASP A 27 -17.74 21.32 5.87
CA ASP A 27 -18.92 21.97 5.32
C ASP A 27 -19.80 22.51 6.45
N THR A 28 -19.87 23.84 6.59
CA THR A 28 -20.65 24.52 7.63
C THR A 28 -22.15 24.29 7.49
N SER A 29 -22.64 24.04 6.27
CA SER A 29 -24.04 23.69 6.03
C SER A 29 -24.34 22.25 6.43
N ASN A 30 -23.33 21.37 6.43
CA ASN A 30 -23.48 19.95 6.70
C ASN A 30 -22.38 19.42 7.66
N PRO A 31 -22.30 19.91 8.90
CA PRO A 31 -21.18 19.62 9.80
C PRO A 31 -21.08 18.13 10.22
N LYS A 32 -22.20 17.39 10.14
CA LYS A 32 -22.27 15.96 10.50
C LYS A 32 -21.90 15.01 9.35
N ARG A 33 -21.57 15.52 8.16
CA ARG A 33 -21.13 14.66 7.06
C ARG A 33 -19.78 14.02 7.39
N VAL A 34 -19.53 12.92 6.71
CA VAL A 34 -18.28 12.15 6.78
C VAL A 34 -17.73 11.95 5.38
N CYS A 35 -16.40 11.81 5.28
CA CYS A 35 -15.72 11.54 4.02
C CYS A 35 -15.54 10.04 3.84
N LYS A 36 -16.02 9.49 2.72
CA LYS A 36 -15.70 8.11 2.32
C LYS A 36 -14.30 8.07 1.73
N LEU A 37 -13.42 7.25 2.31
CA LEU A 37 -12.08 7.06 1.78
C LEU A 37 -12.12 6.18 0.53
N LYS A 38 -11.56 6.70 -0.58
CA LYS A 38 -11.42 5.96 -1.84
C LYS A 38 -10.07 5.26 -1.97
N LYS A 39 -9.09 5.66 -1.15
CA LYS A 39 -7.72 5.17 -1.13
C LYS A 39 -7.31 4.95 0.32
N SER A 40 -6.39 4.03 0.54
CA SER A 40 -5.81 3.83 1.86
C SER A 40 -4.91 5.03 2.21
N ILE A 41 -4.88 5.42 3.49
CA ILE A 41 -4.10 6.56 3.98
C ILE A 41 -3.28 6.13 5.20
N TYR A 42 -2.23 6.90 5.50
CA TYR A 42 -1.46 6.67 6.72
C TYR A 42 -2.34 6.75 7.97
N GLY A 43 -2.03 5.94 8.99
CA GLY A 43 -2.80 5.87 10.23
C GLY A 43 -3.99 4.92 10.21
N LEU A 44 -4.41 4.41 9.04
CA LEU A 44 -5.38 3.31 9.01
C LEU A 44 -4.70 2.01 9.48
N LYS A 45 -5.38 1.23 10.33
CA LYS A 45 -4.89 -0.07 10.82
C LYS A 45 -4.52 -1.04 9.69
N GLN A 46 -5.19 -0.94 8.55
CA GLN A 46 -4.98 -1.79 7.38
C GLN A 46 -4.04 -1.19 6.34
N ALA A 47 -3.52 0.03 6.54
CA ALA A 47 -2.78 0.77 5.52
C ALA A 47 -1.61 -0.02 4.94
N SER A 48 -0.75 -0.53 5.83
CA SER A 48 0.42 -1.33 5.44
C SER A 48 0.03 -2.63 4.77
N ARG A 49 -1.07 -3.27 5.18
CA ARG A 49 -1.56 -4.51 4.57
C ARG A 49 -2.10 -4.26 3.15
N SER A 50 -2.93 -3.23 2.97
CA SER A 50 -3.43 -2.81 1.66
C SER A 50 -2.29 -2.46 0.70
N TRP A 51 -1.26 -1.79 1.20
CA TRP A 51 -0.06 -1.50 0.42
C TRP A 51 0.70 -2.79 0.06
N ASN A 52 0.97 -3.67 1.03
CA ASN A 52 1.70 -4.93 0.79
C ASN A 52 1.01 -5.81 -0.27
N HIS A 53 -0.33 -5.95 -0.19
CA HIS A 53 -1.10 -6.68 -1.19
C HIS A 53 -1.03 -6.05 -2.58
N ARG A 54 -1.13 -4.71 -2.65
CA ARG A 54 -0.98 -4.00 -3.93
C ARG A 54 0.40 -4.22 -4.52
N PHE A 55 1.44 -4.10 -3.70
CA PHE A 55 2.82 -4.29 -4.12
C PHE A 55 3.05 -5.71 -4.63
N ASP A 56 2.62 -6.72 -3.87
CA ASP A 56 2.71 -8.14 -4.24
C ASP A 56 2.06 -8.42 -5.60
N HIS A 57 0.85 -7.90 -5.80
CA HIS A 57 0.14 -8.04 -7.07
C HIS A 57 0.92 -7.43 -8.24
N VAL A 58 1.46 -6.22 -8.07
CA VAL A 58 2.19 -5.51 -9.13
C VAL A 58 3.55 -6.17 -9.41
N ILE A 59 4.34 -6.47 -8.39
CA ILE A 59 5.71 -6.98 -8.58
C ILE A 59 5.73 -8.36 -9.25
N LYS A 60 4.71 -9.19 -8.98
CA LYS A 60 4.51 -10.48 -9.67
C LYS A 60 4.31 -10.32 -11.18
N GLN A 61 3.70 -9.23 -11.64
CA GLN A 61 3.57 -8.92 -13.07
C GLN A 61 4.94 -8.69 -13.74
N TYR A 62 5.96 -8.33 -12.94
CA TYR A 62 7.35 -8.18 -13.40
C TYR A 62 8.18 -9.46 -13.24
N SER A 63 7.53 -10.62 -13.07
CA SER A 63 8.15 -11.94 -12.93
C SER A 63 8.99 -12.13 -11.67
N PHE A 64 8.71 -11.36 -10.62
CA PHE A 64 9.22 -11.66 -9.29
C PHE A 64 8.33 -12.68 -8.60
N THR A 65 8.95 -13.57 -7.83
CA THR A 65 8.28 -14.55 -6.97
C THR A 65 8.56 -14.21 -5.52
N ARG A 66 7.52 -14.18 -4.69
CA ARG A 66 7.63 -13.97 -3.24
C ARG A 66 8.19 -15.22 -2.57
N SER A 67 9.15 -15.08 -1.66
CA SER A 67 9.59 -16.19 -0.80
C SER A 67 8.47 -16.60 0.15
N VAL A 68 8.37 -17.91 0.40
CA VAL A 68 7.39 -18.49 1.33
C VAL A 68 7.87 -18.32 2.77
N GLU A 69 9.17 -18.46 2.97
CA GLU A 69 9.86 -18.39 4.26
C GLU A 69 9.99 -16.94 4.72
N GLU A 70 10.30 -16.03 3.81
CA GLU A 70 10.49 -14.60 4.07
C GLU A 70 9.56 -13.75 3.18
N PRO A 71 8.32 -13.46 3.61
CA PRO A 71 7.34 -12.73 2.78
C PRO A 71 7.73 -11.29 2.42
N CYS A 72 8.79 -10.72 2.99
CA CYS A 72 9.33 -9.45 2.54
C CYS A 72 10.26 -9.59 1.32
N LEU A 73 10.75 -10.79 1.02
CA LEU A 73 11.71 -11.09 -0.03
C LEU A 73 11.03 -11.51 -1.33
N TYR A 74 11.49 -10.91 -2.42
CA TYR A 74 11.09 -11.21 -3.79
C TYR A 74 12.32 -11.54 -4.62
N MET A 75 12.20 -12.57 -5.46
CA MET A 75 13.29 -13.07 -6.29
C MET A 75 12.88 -13.12 -7.75
N LYS A 76 13.78 -12.72 -8.65
CA LYS A 76 13.62 -12.88 -10.08
C LYS A 76 14.87 -13.54 -10.67
N PHE A 77 14.66 -14.65 -11.37
CA PHE A 77 15.71 -15.38 -12.06
C PHE A 77 15.65 -15.08 -13.57
N SER A 78 16.80 -14.82 -14.19
CA SER A 78 16.93 -14.59 -15.62
C SER A 78 18.23 -15.22 -16.11
N GLY A 79 18.15 -16.49 -16.51
CA GLY A 79 19.33 -17.30 -16.83
C GLY A 79 20.22 -17.47 -15.60
N SER A 80 21.48 -17.04 -15.71
CA SER A 80 22.45 -17.04 -14.59
C SER A 80 22.35 -15.81 -13.67
N LYS A 81 21.48 -14.85 -13.99
CA LYS A 81 21.30 -13.63 -13.18
C LYS A 81 20.14 -13.81 -12.20
N VAL A 82 20.33 -13.30 -10.99
CA VAL A 82 19.31 -13.22 -9.96
C VAL A 82 19.18 -11.78 -9.47
N ALA A 83 17.96 -11.32 -9.26
CA ALA A 83 17.64 -10.07 -8.60
C ALA A 83 16.83 -10.36 -7.33
N PHE A 84 17.23 -9.72 -6.24
CA PHE A 84 16.54 -9.77 -4.95
C PHE A 84 15.94 -8.39 -4.68
N LEU A 85 14.71 -8.37 -4.21
CA LEU A 85 14.01 -7.18 -3.75
C LEU A 85 13.46 -7.47 -2.36
N VAL A 86 13.69 -6.56 -1.42
CA VAL A 86 13.18 -6.68 -0.04
C VAL A 86 12.27 -5.50 0.21
N LEU A 87 11.01 -5.76 0.56
CA LEU A 87 10.05 -4.73 0.93
C LEU A 87 9.96 -4.64 2.46
N TYR A 88 10.29 -3.49 3.03
CA TYR A 88 10.08 -3.18 4.44
C TYR A 88 9.16 -1.97 4.58
N VAL A 89 7.89 -2.20 4.91
CA VAL A 89 6.85 -1.16 4.96
C VAL A 89 6.78 -0.40 3.62
N ASP A 90 7.35 0.79 3.52
CA ASP A 90 7.41 1.67 2.35
C ASP A 90 8.82 1.79 1.72
N ASP A 91 9.83 1.15 2.32
CA ASP A 91 11.19 1.04 1.81
C ASP A 91 11.42 -0.20 0.93
N MET A 92 12.24 -0.05 -0.12
CA MET A 92 12.73 -1.13 -1.00
C MET A 92 14.23 -1.10 -1.29
#